data_AF-A0AAP3EAR0-F1
#
_entry.id   AF-A0AAP3EAR0-F1
#
_cell.length_a   1.000
_cell.length_b   1.000
_cell.length_c   1.000
_cell.angle_alpha   90.00
_cell.angle_beta   90.00
_cell.angle_gamma   90.00
#
_symmetry.space_group_name_H-M   'P 1'
#
loop_
_entity.id
_entity.type
_entity.pdbx_description
1 polymer ?
#
loop_
_entity_poly.entity_id
_entity_poly.type
_entity_poly.pdbx_seq_one_letter_code
_entity_poly.pdbx_strand_id
1 'polypeptide(L)'
;MSNNNGLQDSEMITRPCTDSVTSIDASSELSLIKHWQALYAEGNVSAAQMPEDHDIPWYIATMQAFAAWIAALFLLSFMMAVFGAIFEHVEEDVILFIGLTYLALGIGLYFLPRQQIFIEQFAFAACLSGLISVAWGLFDLINNDFSLTWYLCMAGITLVLWGLIAHGLAQFVFAFCLSWCVIGLMAKFELLNFSPSLFTVVISLVLLNINQFGRHYRRARMLIYGFALALLSLQLMHAFSMDSIFEALFSPWQQSLWLTLTHLLIIFAICGFLLVTILRERHQSLSSPAALGCVIGLVIVSGLSLPMQGLSTAILLILLGHYCNESWLKGMGMVSALLFVSGYYYSLETTLLLKSGYLMGLGALLLVTRLVMWRLFPANENAKETV
;
A
#
# COMPACT_ATOMS: atom_id res chain seq x y z
N MET A 1 -53.74 -53.87 18.44
CA MET A 1 -53.10 -54.78 19.42
C MET A 1 -51.61 -54.63 19.22
N SER A 2 -50.73 -54.29 20.17
CA SER A 2 -50.80 -54.04 21.60
C SER A 2 -49.61 -53.15 21.97
N ASN A 3 -49.78 -52.36 23.03
CA ASN A 3 -48.83 -51.45 23.65
C ASN A 3 -47.61 -52.12 24.34
N ASN A 4 -46.61 -51.26 24.56
CA ASN A 4 -45.81 -51.07 25.78
C ASN A 4 -44.49 -51.83 26.03
N ASN A 5 -43.43 -51.02 26.01
CA ASN A 5 -42.51 -50.64 27.11
C ASN A 5 -41.53 -51.67 27.71
N GLY A 6 -40.26 -51.26 27.69
CA GLY A 6 -39.44 -51.16 28.90
C GLY A 6 -38.04 -51.76 28.80
N LEU A 7 -37.00 -50.92 28.72
CA LEU A 7 -36.06 -50.63 29.82
C LEU A 7 -34.81 -49.89 29.33
N GLN A 8 -34.47 -48.84 30.09
CA GLN A 8 -33.28 -47.99 30.01
C GLN A 8 -32.05 -48.71 30.57
N ASP A 9 -30.87 -48.31 30.09
CA ASP A 9 -29.56 -48.15 30.76
C ASP A 9 -28.55 -47.83 29.63
N SER A 10 -27.59 -46.91 29.65
CA SER A 10 -27.15 -45.88 30.57
C SER A 10 -26.20 -44.96 29.76
N GLU A 11 -26.03 -43.74 30.25
CA GLU A 11 -25.27 -42.61 29.72
C GLU A 11 -23.90 -42.89 29.05
N MET A 12 -23.65 -42.25 27.91
CA MET A 12 -22.32 -41.72 27.61
C MET A 12 -22.46 -40.29 27.10
N ILE A 13 -22.37 -39.36 28.05
CA ILE A 13 -22.33 -37.92 27.83
C ILE A 13 -20.98 -37.58 27.20
N THR A 14 -20.96 -37.28 25.90
CA THR A 14 -19.88 -36.50 25.30
C THR A 14 -20.42 -35.11 24.99
N ARG A 15 -20.22 -34.18 25.93
CA ARG A 15 -20.36 -32.74 25.65
C ARG A 15 -19.19 -32.30 24.75
N PRO A 16 -19.42 -31.68 23.59
CA PRO A 16 -18.46 -30.72 23.09
C PRO A 16 -18.73 -29.39 23.80
N CYS A 17 -17.80 -29.03 24.69
CA CYS A 17 -17.61 -27.64 25.08
C CYS A 17 -16.95 -26.91 23.90
N THR A 18 -17.20 -25.60 23.83
CA THR A 18 -16.58 -24.58 22.96
C THR A 18 -16.94 -24.64 21.47
N ASP A 19 -17.83 -23.74 21.05
CA ASP A 19 -17.61 -22.84 19.90
C ASP A 19 -18.68 -21.73 19.91
N SER A 20 -18.42 -20.69 20.70
CA SER A 20 -19.25 -19.48 20.78
C SER A 20 -18.70 -18.35 19.88
N VAL A 21 -18.31 -18.66 18.63
CA VAL A 21 -17.73 -17.67 17.69
C VAL A 21 -18.49 -17.57 16.35
N THR A 22 -19.46 -18.43 16.06
CA THR A 22 -20.05 -18.53 14.70
C THR A 22 -21.42 -17.86 14.50
N SER A 23 -21.88 -16.99 15.40
CA SER A 23 -23.22 -16.36 15.24
C SER A 23 -23.21 -14.97 14.62
N ILE A 24 -22.04 -14.39 14.30
CA ILE A 24 -21.94 -13.02 13.77
C ILE A 24 -21.87 -12.98 12.22
N ASP A 25 -21.53 -14.08 11.55
CA ASP A 25 -21.32 -14.10 10.08
C ASP A 25 -22.51 -14.56 9.23
N ALA A 26 -23.51 -15.22 9.82
CA ALA A 26 -24.63 -15.76 9.04
C ALA A 26 -25.56 -14.66 8.46
N SER A 27 -25.67 -13.51 9.13
CA SER A 27 -26.52 -12.40 8.69
C SER A 27 -25.86 -11.54 7.62
N SER A 28 -24.53 -11.32 7.71
CA SER A 28 -23.73 -10.62 6.70
C SER A 28 -23.70 -11.40 5.38
N GLU A 29 -23.45 -12.71 5.43
CA GLU A 29 -23.46 -13.57 4.25
C GLU A 29 -24.83 -13.58 3.55
N LEU A 30 -25.92 -13.70 4.32
CA LEU A 30 -27.27 -13.67 3.75
C LEU A 30 -27.58 -12.32 3.07
N SER A 31 -27.10 -11.22 3.63
CA SER A 31 -27.27 -9.87 3.04
C SER A 31 -26.47 -9.70 1.73
N LEU A 32 -25.28 -10.29 1.66
CA LEU A 32 -24.40 -10.27 0.48
C LEU A 32 -24.99 -11.10 -0.65
N ILE A 33 -25.50 -12.30 -0.33
CA ILE A 33 -26.17 -13.17 -1.30
C ILE A 33 -27.39 -12.47 -1.90
N LYS A 34 -28.20 -11.78 -1.08
CA LYS A 34 -29.35 -11.00 -1.56
C LYS A 34 -28.93 -9.85 -2.48
N HIS A 35 -27.87 -9.12 -2.13
CA HIS A 35 -27.33 -8.06 -2.99
C HIS A 35 -26.80 -8.62 -4.31
N TRP A 36 -26.08 -9.74 -4.29
CA TRP A 36 -25.58 -10.39 -5.50
C TRP A 36 -26.71 -10.82 -6.43
N GLN A 37 -27.78 -11.40 -5.85
CA GLN A 37 -28.98 -11.77 -6.61
C GLN A 37 -29.69 -10.55 -7.21
N ALA A 38 -29.73 -9.42 -6.50
CA ALA A 38 -30.27 -8.17 -7.05
C ALA A 38 -29.43 -7.67 -8.24
N LEU A 39 -28.10 -7.68 -8.12
CA LEU A 39 -27.19 -7.29 -9.21
C LEU A 39 -27.28 -8.23 -10.43
N TYR A 40 -27.51 -9.53 -10.20
CA TYR A 40 -27.78 -10.49 -11.27
C TYR A 40 -29.13 -10.21 -11.94
N ALA A 41 -30.18 -9.91 -11.16
CA ALA A 41 -31.50 -9.57 -11.69
C ALA A 41 -31.50 -8.27 -12.51
N GLU A 42 -30.64 -7.31 -12.15
CA GLU A 42 -30.41 -6.07 -12.90
C GLU A 42 -29.56 -6.26 -14.16
N GLY A 43 -29.01 -7.45 -14.40
CA GLY A 43 -28.15 -7.75 -15.57
C GLY A 43 -26.74 -7.15 -15.46
N ASN A 44 -26.36 -6.62 -14.29
CA ASN A 44 -25.05 -6.04 -14.05
C ASN A 44 -23.95 -7.11 -13.84
N VAL A 45 -24.34 -8.36 -13.61
CA VAL A 45 -23.42 -9.48 -13.33
C VAL A 45 -23.82 -10.72 -14.13
N SER A 46 -22.84 -11.38 -14.75
CA SER A 46 -23.09 -12.50 -15.67
C SER A 46 -23.40 -13.84 -14.99
N ALA A 47 -23.14 -13.98 -13.68
CA ALA A 47 -23.24 -15.24 -12.95
C ALA A 47 -24.29 -15.15 -11.82
N ALA A 48 -25.20 -16.13 -11.79
CA ALA A 48 -26.27 -16.23 -10.79
C ALA A 48 -25.75 -16.55 -9.38
N GLN A 49 -24.56 -17.13 -9.30
CA GLN A 49 -23.93 -17.57 -8.06
C GLN A 49 -22.74 -16.67 -7.75
N MET A 50 -22.62 -16.27 -6.48
CA MET A 50 -21.52 -15.45 -6.01
C MET A 50 -20.20 -16.25 -6.18
N PRO A 51 -19.13 -15.66 -6.74
CA PRO A 51 -17.82 -16.30 -6.80
C PRO A 51 -17.39 -16.68 -5.39
N GLU A 52 -16.88 -17.90 -5.21
CA GLU A 52 -16.24 -18.29 -3.96
C GLU A 52 -15.03 -17.39 -3.72
N ASP A 53 -15.04 -16.70 -2.58
CA ASP A 53 -13.95 -15.81 -2.18
C ASP A 53 -12.72 -16.65 -1.82
N HIS A 54 -11.76 -16.70 -2.75
CA HIS A 54 -10.47 -17.36 -2.58
C HIS A 54 -9.39 -16.36 -2.14
N ASP A 55 -9.77 -15.25 -1.49
CA ASP A 55 -8.78 -14.28 -1.01
C ASP A 55 -7.89 -14.91 0.07
N ILE A 56 -6.60 -14.99 -0.26
CA ILE A 56 -5.57 -15.48 0.64
C ILE A 56 -5.47 -14.52 1.84
N PRO A 57 -5.56 -15.00 3.09
CA PRO A 57 -5.40 -14.16 4.26
C PRO A 57 -4.10 -13.34 4.21
N TRP A 58 -4.17 -12.06 4.62
CA TRP A 58 -3.07 -11.10 4.46
C TRP A 58 -1.73 -11.55 5.08
N TYR A 59 -1.78 -12.30 6.20
CA TYR A 59 -0.59 -12.82 6.86
C TYR A 59 0.08 -13.94 6.03
N ILE A 60 -0.73 -14.76 5.34
CA ILE A 60 -0.23 -15.78 4.40
C ILE A 60 0.38 -15.07 3.20
N ALA A 61 -0.31 -14.10 2.61
CA ALA A 61 0.23 -13.33 1.48
C ALA A 61 1.56 -12.65 1.83
N THR A 62 1.69 -12.12 3.06
CA THR A 62 2.93 -11.50 3.55
C THR A 62 4.04 -12.54 3.73
N MET A 63 3.75 -13.68 4.35
CA MET A 63 4.73 -14.78 4.48
C MET A 63 5.18 -15.30 3.10
N GLN A 64 4.25 -15.43 2.16
CA GLN A 64 4.55 -15.88 0.80
C GLN A 64 5.42 -14.88 0.05
N ALA A 65 5.15 -13.58 0.18
CA ALA A 65 5.99 -12.54 -0.40
C ALA A 65 7.43 -12.61 0.11
N PHE A 66 7.58 -12.78 1.43
CA PHE A 66 8.88 -12.92 2.07
C PHE A 66 9.61 -14.21 1.65
N ALA A 67 8.90 -15.34 1.62
CA ALA A 67 9.45 -16.62 1.18
C ALA A 67 9.87 -16.58 -0.30
N ALA A 68 9.07 -15.95 -1.16
CA ALA A 68 9.40 -15.81 -2.57
C ALA A 68 10.59 -14.87 -2.81
N TRP A 69 10.75 -13.83 -2.00
CA TRP A 69 11.94 -12.97 -2.04
C TRP A 69 13.21 -13.76 -1.69
N ILE A 70 13.17 -14.58 -0.64
CA ILE A 70 14.28 -15.48 -0.27
C ILE A 70 14.53 -16.53 -1.37
N ALA A 71 13.47 -17.13 -1.91
CA ALA A 71 13.57 -18.11 -2.99
C ALA A 71 14.19 -17.50 -4.25
N ALA A 72 13.84 -16.26 -4.60
CA ALA A 72 14.42 -15.54 -5.72
C ALA A 72 15.93 -15.32 -5.53
N LEU A 73 16.39 -15.00 -4.31
CA LEU A 73 17.83 -14.90 -4.01
C LEU A 73 18.53 -16.25 -4.17
N PHE A 74 17.96 -17.34 -3.64
CA PHE A 74 18.54 -18.68 -3.83
C PHE A 74 18.61 -19.09 -5.29
N LEU A 75 17.55 -18.81 -6.06
CA LEU A 75 17.48 -19.11 -7.48
C LEU A 75 18.52 -18.28 -8.26
N LEU A 76 18.66 -17.00 -7.93
CA LEU A 76 19.68 -16.12 -8.51
C LEU A 76 21.10 -16.62 -8.18
N SER A 77 21.38 -16.93 -6.91
CA SER A 77 22.69 -17.44 -6.47
C SER A 77 23.02 -18.80 -7.07
N PHE A 78 22.05 -19.72 -7.12
CA PHE A 78 22.21 -21.03 -7.76
C PHE A 78 22.55 -20.84 -9.24
N MET A 79 21.83 -19.97 -9.93
CA MET A 79 22.07 -19.72 -11.34
C MET A 79 23.45 -19.11 -11.60
N MET A 80 23.84 -18.12 -10.80
CA MET A 80 25.17 -17.51 -10.88
C MET A 80 26.27 -18.55 -10.62
N ALA A 81 26.08 -19.45 -9.67
CA ALA A 81 27.03 -20.53 -9.37
C ALA A 81 27.13 -21.55 -10.51
N VAL A 82 26.00 -21.97 -11.09
CA VAL A 82 25.98 -22.91 -12.22
C VAL A 82 26.66 -22.31 -13.45
N PHE A 83 26.33 -21.07 -13.81
CA PHE A 83 26.96 -20.41 -14.95
C PHE A 83 28.43 -20.10 -14.69
N GLY A 84 28.80 -19.66 -13.49
CA GLY A 84 30.20 -19.46 -13.11
C GLY A 84 31.02 -20.75 -13.07
N ALA A 85 30.39 -21.91 -12.92
CA ALA A 85 31.06 -23.22 -13.00
C ALA A 85 31.20 -23.74 -14.44
N ILE A 86 30.25 -23.38 -15.33
CA ILE A 86 30.24 -23.83 -16.73
C ILE A 86 31.05 -22.88 -17.62
N PHE A 87 31.01 -21.59 -17.36
CA PHE A 87 31.68 -20.54 -18.13
C PHE A 87 32.81 -19.92 -17.28
N GLU A 88 34.06 -20.04 -17.75
CA GLU A 88 35.22 -19.44 -17.08
C GLU A 88 35.13 -17.90 -17.03
N HIS A 89 34.44 -17.30 -18.00
CA HIS A 89 34.10 -15.88 -18.04
C HIS A 89 32.63 -15.74 -18.39
N VAL A 90 31.84 -15.18 -17.48
CA VAL A 90 30.43 -14.85 -17.75
C VAL A 90 30.40 -13.48 -18.43
N GLU A 91 30.14 -13.46 -19.74
CA GLU A 91 29.96 -12.22 -20.49
C GLU A 91 28.66 -11.51 -20.06
N GLU A 92 28.62 -10.18 -20.19
CA GLU A 92 27.50 -9.32 -19.79
C GLU A 92 26.17 -9.74 -20.46
N ASP A 93 26.25 -10.13 -21.73
CA ASP A 93 25.12 -10.62 -22.54
C ASP A 93 24.48 -11.90 -21.95
N VAL A 94 25.28 -12.73 -21.27
CA VAL A 94 24.81 -13.98 -20.65
C VAL A 94 23.92 -13.68 -19.44
N ILE A 95 24.27 -12.67 -18.63
CA ILE A 95 23.47 -12.26 -17.46
C ILE A 95 22.11 -11.72 -17.90
N LEU A 96 22.09 -10.91 -18.96
CA LEU A 96 20.86 -10.38 -19.54
C LEU A 96 20.01 -11.52 -20.12
N PHE A 97 20.61 -12.44 -20.86
CA PHE A 97 19.92 -13.61 -21.41
C PHE A 97 19.29 -14.48 -20.33
N ILE A 98 20.03 -14.79 -19.25
CA ILE A 98 19.51 -15.51 -18.09
C ILE A 98 18.32 -14.78 -17.49
N GLY A 99 18.43 -13.46 -17.31
CA GLY A 99 17.34 -12.65 -16.77
C GLY A 99 16.08 -12.73 -17.63
N LEU A 100 16.21 -12.59 -18.95
CA LEU A 100 15.09 -12.70 -19.89
C LEU A 100 14.46 -14.08 -19.89
N THR A 101 15.26 -15.15 -19.82
CA THR A 101 14.71 -16.52 -19.77
C THR A 101 13.89 -16.77 -18.51
N TYR A 102 14.36 -16.31 -17.34
CA TYR A 102 13.59 -16.41 -16.10
C TYR A 102 12.33 -15.55 -16.10
N LEU A 103 12.42 -14.35 -16.67
CA LEU A 103 11.26 -13.47 -16.78
C LEU A 103 10.21 -14.10 -17.70
N ALA A 104 10.62 -14.66 -18.84
CA ALA A 104 9.73 -15.37 -19.76
C ALA A 104 9.13 -16.63 -19.12
N LEU A 105 9.92 -17.40 -18.36
CA LEU A 105 9.46 -18.56 -17.61
C LEU A 105 8.39 -18.16 -16.58
N GLY A 106 8.66 -17.16 -15.76
CA GLY A 106 7.71 -16.69 -14.74
C GLY A 106 6.42 -16.15 -15.35
N ILE A 107 6.51 -15.37 -16.44
CA ILE A 107 5.34 -14.91 -17.20
C ILE A 107 4.55 -16.11 -17.74
N GLY A 108 5.23 -17.08 -18.38
CA GLY A 108 4.59 -18.26 -18.93
C GLY A 108 3.82 -19.08 -17.88
N LEU A 109 4.39 -19.21 -16.68
CA LEU A 109 3.73 -19.88 -15.56
C LEU A 109 2.45 -19.16 -15.10
N TYR A 110 2.41 -17.83 -15.16
CA TYR A 110 1.18 -17.05 -14.88
C TYR A 110 0.09 -17.20 -15.94
N PHE A 111 0.38 -17.75 -17.12
CA PHE A 111 -0.61 -18.02 -18.15
C PHE A 111 -1.18 -19.45 -18.10
N LEU A 112 -0.72 -20.30 -17.17
CA LEU A 112 -1.27 -21.65 -17.04
C LEU A 112 -2.71 -21.61 -16.47
N PRO A 113 -3.66 -22.38 -17.05
CA PRO A 113 -5.09 -22.30 -16.74
C PRO A 113 -5.52 -22.93 -15.39
N ARG A 114 -4.57 -23.49 -14.61
CA ARG A 114 -4.82 -24.06 -13.27
C ARG A 114 -3.63 -23.81 -12.37
N GLN A 115 -3.66 -22.70 -11.65
CA GLN A 115 -2.55 -22.30 -10.79
C GLN A 115 -2.77 -22.87 -9.40
N GLN A 116 -1.89 -23.78 -9.01
CA GLN A 116 -1.71 -24.09 -7.60
C GLN A 116 -0.92 -22.93 -6.97
N ILE A 117 -1.21 -22.62 -5.71
CA ILE A 117 -0.52 -21.56 -4.94
C ILE A 117 1.01 -21.66 -5.07
N PHE A 118 1.54 -22.89 -5.08
CA PHE A 118 2.98 -23.14 -5.27
C PHE A 118 3.51 -22.64 -6.63
N ILE A 119 2.76 -22.86 -7.71
CA ILE A 119 3.15 -22.42 -9.07
C ILE A 119 3.15 -20.90 -9.14
N GLU A 120 2.17 -20.23 -8.51
CA GLU A 120 2.12 -18.76 -8.45
C GLU A 120 3.34 -18.19 -7.70
N GLN A 121 3.72 -18.80 -6.57
CA GLN A 121 4.89 -18.38 -5.80
C GLN A 121 6.20 -18.60 -6.58
N PHE A 122 6.33 -19.74 -7.27
CA PHE A 122 7.50 -20.01 -8.10
C PHE A 122 7.56 -19.07 -9.30
N ALA A 123 6.42 -18.80 -9.95
CA ALA A 123 6.31 -17.82 -11.03
C ALA A 123 6.72 -16.41 -10.56
N PHE A 124 6.25 -16.00 -9.38
CA PHE A 124 6.64 -14.74 -8.76
C PHE A 124 8.15 -14.67 -8.48
N ALA A 125 8.73 -15.71 -7.87
CA ALA A 125 10.16 -15.77 -7.60
C ALA A 125 11.00 -15.73 -8.88
N ALA A 126 10.60 -16.48 -9.92
CA ALA A 126 11.24 -16.48 -11.23
C ALA A 126 11.17 -15.12 -11.93
N CYS A 127 10.01 -14.43 -11.88
CA CYS A 127 9.91 -13.07 -12.41
C CYS A 127 10.80 -12.09 -11.64
N LEU A 128 10.86 -12.20 -10.31
CA LEU A 128 11.65 -11.30 -9.48
C LEU A 128 13.16 -11.50 -9.70
N SER A 129 13.64 -12.74 -9.73
CA SER A 129 15.04 -13.05 -10.04
C SER A 129 15.39 -12.63 -11.47
N GLY A 130 14.50 -12.89 -12.43
CA GLY A 130 14.63 -12.44 -13.81
C GLY A 130 14.73 -10.92 -13.90
N LEU A 131 13.88 -10.17 -13.18
CA LEU A 131 13.90 -8.71 -13.16
C LEU A 131 15.21 -8.16 -12.59
N ILE A 132 15.74 -8.74 -11.51
CA ILE A 132 17.03 -8.33 -10.91
C ILE A 132 18.18 -8.60 -11.89
N SER A 133 18.20 -9.77 -12.52
CA SER A 133 19.23 -10.14 -13.51
C SER A 133 19.17 -9.26 -14.77
N VAL A 134 17.97 -8.94 -15.26
CA VAL A 134 17.79 -7.99 -16.38
C VAL A 134 18.24 -6.59 -15.97
N ALA A 135 17.89 -6.13 -14.77
CA ALA A 135 18.31 -4.82 -14.27
C ALA A 135 19.84 -4.71 -14.23
N TRP A 136 20.52 -5.76 -13.76
CA TRP A 136 21.97 -5.83 -13.72
C TRP A 136 22.58 -5.91 -15.13
N GLY A 137 22.14 -6.85 -15.97
CA GLY A 137 22.67 -6.99 -17.33
C GLY A 137 22.46 -5.72 -18.17
N LEU A 138 21.36 -5.00 -17.95
CA LEU A 138 21.13 -3.72 -18.61
C LEU A 138 22.03 -2.59 -18.06
N PHE A 139 22.39 -2.64 -16.78
CA PHE A 139 23.33 -1.68 -16.18
C PHE A 139 24.72 -1.85 -16.81
N ASP A 140 25.20 -3.09 -16.92
CA ASP A 140 26.49 -3.40 -17.54
C ASP A 140 26.49 -2.97 -19.03
N LEU A 141 25.45 -3.36 -19.79
CA LEU A 141 25.31 -3.01 -21.21
C LEU A 141 25.28 -1.50 -21.46
N ILE A 142 24.79 -0.70 -20.50
CA ILE A 142 24.72 0.76 -20.59
C ILE A 142 25.92 1.40 -19.87
N ASN A 143 27.13 0.87 -20.14
CA ASN A 143 28.40 1.39 -19.67
C ASN A 143 28.53 1.53 -18.13
N ASN A 144 27.82 0.70 -17.36
CA ASN A 144 27.83 0.75 -15.89
C ASN A 144 27.39 2.11 -15.31
N ASP A 145 26.47 2.81 -15.99
CA ASP A 145 25.84 4.01 -15.45
C ASP A 145 24.32 3.84 -15.38
N PHE A 146 23.74 4.32 -14.28
CA PHE A 146 22.30 4.45 -14.11
C PHE A 146 21.78 5.60 -14.98
N SER A 147 21.94 5.50 -16.30
CA SER A 147 21.57 6.54 -17.26
C SER A 147 20.05 6.70 -17.40
N LEU A 148 19.61 7.76 -18.09
CA LEU A 148 18.20 7.95 -18.45
C LEU A 148 17.63 6.72 -19.17
N THR A 149 18.42 6.14 -20.08
CA THR A 149 18.03 4.95 -20.86
C THR A 149 17.76 3.76 -19.96
N TRP A 150 18.61 3.52 -18.95
CA TRP A 150 18.43 2.41 -18.02
C TRP A 150 17.09 2.53 -17.27
N TYR A 151 16.80 3.72 -16.73
CA TYR A 151 15.53 3.95 -16.02
C TYR A 151 14.31 3.87 -16.93
N LEU A 152 14.38 4.35 -18.18
CA LEU A 152 13.28 4.25 -19.15
C LEU A 152 12.98 2.80 -19.52
N CYS A 153 14.02 2.00 -19.78
CA CYS A 153 13.89 0.58 -20.08
C CYS A 153 13.29 -0.18 -18.88
N MET A 154 13.81 0.03 -17.67
CA MET A 154 13.30 -0.62 -16.46
C MET A 154 11.88 -0.18 -16.12
N ALA A 155 11.53 1.10 -16.30
CA ALA A 155 10.15 1.58 -16.17
C ALA A 155 9.22 0.90 -17.19
N GLY A 156 9.66 0.77 -18.45
CA GLY A 156 8.91 0.06 -19.48
C GLY A 156 8.66 -1.41 -19.12
N ILE A 157 9.70 -2.13 -18.71
CA ILE A 157 9.61 -3.54 -18.32
C ILE A 157 8.66 -3.71 -17.12
N THR A 158 8.84 -2.94 -16.06
CA THR A 158 8.01 -3.04 -14.85
C THR A 158 6.55 -2.64 -15.11
N LEU A 159 6.30 -1.66 -15.98
CA LEU A 159 4.95 -1.27 -16.42
C LEU A 159 4.28 -2.40 -17.22
N VAL A 160 5.00 -3.03 -18.15
CA VAL A 160 4.49 -4.17 -18.92
C VAL A 160 4.16 -5.34 -17.98
N LEU A 161 5.06 -5.67 -17.05
CA LEU A 161 4.84 -6.75 -16.07
C LEU A 161 3.62 -6.47 -15.17
N TRP A 162 3.48 -5.24 -14.69
CA TRP A 162 2.32 -4.81 -13.92
C TRP A 162 1.00 -4.93 -14.71
N GLY A 163 1.01 -4.62 -16.00
CA GLY A 163 -0.17 -4.71 -16.87
C GLY A 163 -0.52 -6.13 -17.30
N LEU A 164 0.49 -6.99 -17.47
CA LEU A 164 0.36 -8.36 -17.98
C LEU A 164 -0.09 -9.34 -16.90
N ILE A 165 0.52 -9.27 -15.72
CA ILE A 165 0.31 -10.25 -14.64
C ILE A 165 -0.91 -9.85 -13.82
N ALA A 166 -1.88 -10.77 -13.66
CA ALA A 166 -3.12 -10.54 -12.91
C ALA A 166 -2.99 -10.77 -11.38
N HIS A 167 -1.87 -11.33 -10.93
CA HIS A 167 -1.61 -11.67 -9.53
C HIS A 167 -1.31 -10.41 -8.69
N GLY A 168 -2.03 -10.26 -7.57
CA GLY A 168 -2.03 -9.03 -6.78
C GLY A 168 -0.68 -8.67 -6.14
N LEU A 169 0.01 -9.65 -5.56
CA LEU A 169 1.33 -9.41 -4.96
C LEU A 169 2.35 -9.00 -6.02
N ALA A 170 2.33 -9.65 -7.18
CA ALA A 170 3.24 -9.34 -8.27
C ALA A 170 2.98 -7.92 -8.81
N GLN A 171 1.71 -7.54 -8.99
CA GLN A 171 1.33 -6.18 -9.35
C GLN A 171 1.84 -5.15 -8.33
N PHE A 172 1.69 -5.43 -7.03
CA PHE A 172 2.19 -4.53 -5.98
C PHE A 172 3.71 -4.33 -6.09
N VAL A 173 4.48 -5.42 -6.21
CA VAL A 173 5.94 -5.35 -6.30
C VAL A 173 6.39 -4.65 -7.58
N PHE A 174 5.79 -4.93 -8.74
CA PHE A 174 6.15 -4.23 -9.97
C PHE A 174 5.73 -2.76 -9.96
N ALA A 175 4.62 -2.41 -9.31
CA ALA A 175 4.26 -1.00 -9.09
C ALA A 175 5.25 -0.29 -8.18
N PHE A 176 5.74 -0.97 -7.13
CA PHE A 176 6.80 -0.45 -6.26
C PHE A 176 8.12 -0.26 -7.04
N CYS A 177 8.56 -1.24 -7.82
CA CYS A 177 9.73 -1.09 -8.69
C CYS A 177 9.57 0.03 -9.73
N LEU A 178 8.39 0.13 -10.35
CA LEU A 178 8.05 1.20 -11.29
C LEU A 178 8.17 2.58 -10.64
N SER A 179 7.67 2.73 -9.41
CA SER A 179 7.77 4.00 -8.68
C SER A 179 9.22 4.41 -8.41
N TRP A 180 10.12 3.47 -8.09
CA TRP A 180 11.55 3.76 -7.98
C TRP A 180 12.21 4.12 -9.31
N CYS A 181 11.77 3.51 -10.42
CA CYS A 181 12.22 3.93 -11.75
C CYS A 181 11.78 5.36 -12.06
N VAL A 182 10.55 5.74 -11.70
CA VAL A 182 10.05 7.12 -11.84
C VAL A 182 10.85 8.10 -10.98
N ILE A 183 11.15 7.75 -9.72
CA ILE A 183 12.03 8.55 -8.84
C ILE A 183 13.40 8.76 -9.52
N GLY A 184 14.00 7.69 -10.05
CA GLY A 184 15.29 7.76 -10.75
C GLY A 184 15.26 8.62 -12.02
N LEU A 185 14.19 8.55 -12.81
CA LEU A 185 13.98 9.46 -13.95
C LEU A 185 13.90 10.91 -13.48
N MET A 186 13.12 11.19 -12.43
CA MET A 186 13.03 12.54 -11.87
C MET A 186 14.38 13.03 -11.34
N ALA A 187 15.21 12.13 -10.78
CA ALA A 187 16.58 12.47 -10.37
C ALA A 187 17.42 12.95 -11.57
N LYS A 188 17.37 12.24 -12.71
CA LYS A 188 18.10 12.63 -13.92
C LYS A 188 17.64 13.93 -14.55
N PHE A 189 16.37 14.32 -14.35
CA PHE A 189 15.85 15.62 -14.76
C PHE A 189 16.02 16.72 -13.71
N GLU A 190 16.74 16.46 -12.60
CA GLU A 190 16.89 17.39 -11.48
C GLU A 190 15.55 17.80 -10.83
N LEU A 191 14.52 16.97 -10.97
CA LEU A 191 13.17 17.16 -10.45
C LEU A 191 12.86 16.28 -9.23
N LEU A 192 13.87 15.68 -8.61
CA LEU A 192 13.71 14.66 -7.55
C LEU A 192 12.81 15.11 -6.40
N ASN A 193 12.88 16.37 -5.97
CA ASN A 193 12.03 16.90 -4.90
C ASN A 193 10.56 17.06 -5.26
N PHE A 194 10.23 17.06 -6.55
CA PHE A 194 8.83 17.05 -6.98
C PHE A 194 8.25 15.64 -6.90
N SER A 195 9.06 14.59 -6.75
CA SER A 195 8.58 13.21 -6.68
C SER A 195 7.57 12.96 -5.54
N PRO A 196 7.74 13.50 -4.31
CA PRO A 196 6.75 13.27 -3.26
C PRO A 196 5.43 13.95 -3.59
N SER A 197 5.47 15.17 -4.12
CA SER A 197 4.29 15.91 -4.57
C SER A 197 3.57 15.21 -5.72
N LEU A 198 4.33 14.71 -6.70
CA LEU A 198 3.80 13.96 -7.83
C LEU A 198 3.05 12.71 -7.35
N PHE A 199 3.68 11.89 -6.50
CA PHE A 199 3.03 10.68 -5.99
C PHE A 199 1.82 10.97 -5.13
N THR A 200 1.88 12.00 -4.26
CA THR A 200 0.70 12.43 -3.50
C THR A 200 -0.49 12.77 -4.40
N VAL A 201 -0.24 13.50 -5.49
CA VAL A 201 -1.28 13.86 -6.48
C VAL A 201 -1.78 12.62 -7.21
N VAL A 202 -0.89 11.77 -7.73
CA VAL A 202 -1.26 10.55 -8.46
C VAL A 202 -2.08 9.61 -7.57
N ILE A 203 -1.63 9.33 -6.35
CA ILE A 203 -2.35 8.50 -5.38
C ILE A 203 -3.74 9.08 -5.12
N SER A 204 -3.84 10.39 -4.88
CA SER A 204 -5.12 11.04 -4.59
C SER A 204 -6.08 11.00 -5.77
N LEU A 205 -5.60 11.28 -6.98
CA LEU A 205 -6.42 11.25 -8.20
C LEU A 205 -6.91 9.84 -8.53
N VAL A 206 -6.04 8.83 -8.44
CA VAL A 206 -6.41 7.44 -8.72
C VAL A 206 -7.39 6.93 -7.67
N LEU A 207 -7.17 7.26 -6.39
CA LEU A 207 -8.02 6.74 -5.32
C LEU A 207 -9.40 7.44 -5.27
N LEU A 208 -9.47 8.75 -5.53
CA LEU A 208 -10.76 9.46 -5.63
C LEU A 208 -11.60 8.98 -6.82
N ASN A 209 -10.97 8.49 -7.89
CA ASN A 209 -11.64 7.94 -9.05
C ASN A 209 -11.69 6.39 -9.04
N ILE A 210 -11.39 5.75 -7.91
CA ILE A 210 -11.21 4.28 -7.85
C ILE A 210 -12.46 3.52 -8.32
N ASN A 211 -13.64 4.07 -8.02
CA ASN A 211 -14.94 3.50 -8.39
C ASN A 211 -15.19 3.47 -9.89
N GLN A 212 -14.56 4.36 -10.66
CA GLN A 212 -14.71 4.41 -12.13
C GLN A 212 -13.92 3.29 -12.82
N PHE A 213 -12.92 2.70 -12.16
CA PHE A 213 -12.03 1.75 -12.80
C PHE A 213 -12.61 0.33 -12.94
N GLY A 214 -13.74 0.02 -12.30
CA GLY A 214 -14.50 -1.23 -12.48
C GLY A 214 -13.62 -2.49 -12.60
N ARG A 215 -13.41 -2.97 -13.83
CA ARG A 215 -12.57 -4.15 -14.15
C ARG A 215 -11.09 -4.01 -13.75
N HIS A 216 -10.56 -2.80 -13.68
CA HIS A 216 -9.16 -2.52 -13.33
C HIS A 216 -8.97 -2.11 -11.86
N TYR A 217 -10.01 -2.25 -11.02
CA TYR A 217 -9.97 -1.88 -9.60
C TYR A 217 -8.78 -2.50 -8.85
N ARG A 218 -8.56 -3.82 -8.98
CA ARG A 218 -7.43 -4.51 -8.33
C ARG A 218 -6.08 -3.91 -8.76
N ARG A 219 -5.89 -3.66 -10.06
CA ARG A 219 -4.63 -3.10 -10.59
C ARG A 219 -4.37 -1.70 -10.05
N ALA A 220 -5.39 -0.84 -10.08
CA ALA A 220 -5.30 0.53 -9.57
C ALA A 220 -4.95 0.55 -8.08
N ARG A 221 -5.55 -0.33 -7.27
CA ARG A 221 -5.21 -0.48 -5.84
C ARG A 221 -3.76 -0.86 -5.61
N MET A 222 -3.27 -1.89 -6.32
CA MET A 222 -1.89 -2.35 -6.17
C MET A 222 -0.89 -1.26 -6.60
N LEU A 223 -1.23 -0.46 -7.62
CA LEU A 223 -0.45 0.70 -8.02
C LEU A 223 -0.38 1.74 -6.89
N ILE A 224 -1.53 2.11 -6.31
CA ILE A 224 -1.61 3.04 -5.19
C ILE A 224 -0.75 2.57 -4.02
N TYR A 225 -0.80 1.28 -3.66
CA TYR A 225 0.00 0.75 -2.56
C TYR A 225 1.50 0.80 -2.85
N GLY A 226 1.93 0.44 -4.06
CA GLY A 226 3.33 0.54 -4.48
C GLY A 226 3.84 1.98 -4.43
N PHE A 227 3.07 2.92 -4.98
CA PHE A 227 3.42 4.34 -5.01
C PHE A 227 3.39 4.96 -3.61
N ALA A 228 2.43 4.59 -2.76
CA ALA A 228 2.36 5.05 -1.37
C ALA A 228 3.57 4.54 -0.57
N LEU A 229 3.96 3.28 -0.74
CA LEU A 229 5.13 2.73 -0.05
C LEU A 229 6.41 3.44 -0.48
N ALA A 230 6.58 3.70 -1.78
CA ALA A 230 7.74 4.43 -2.28
C ALA A 230 7.78 5.89 -1.79
N LEU A 231 6.64 6.60 -1.85
CA LEU A 231 6.49 7.95 -1.30
C LEU A 231 6.93 8.01 0.18
N LEU A 232 6.38 7.12 1.02
CA LEU A 232 6.70 7.06 2.44
C LEU A 232 8.16 6.69 2.67
N SER A 233 8.71 5.75 1.89
CA SER A 233 10.11 5.35 2.01
C SER A 233 11.08 6.49 1.67
N LEU A 234 10.80 7.26 0.63
CA LEU A 234 11.60 8.42 0.23
C LEU A 234 11.60 9.49 1.33
N GLN A 235 10.42 9.78 1.90
CA GLN A 235 10.31 10.75 2.98
C GLN A 235 10.93 10.25 4.29
N LEU A 236 10.88 8.94 4.56
CA LEU A 236 11.53 8.33 5.73
C LEU A 236 13.06 8.41 5.61
N MET A 237 13.62 8.16 4.43
CA MET A 237 15.06 8.33 4.18
C MET A 237 15.53 9.75 4.50
N HIS A 238 14.74 10.76 4.11
CA HIS A 238 14.99 12.16 4.47
C HIS A 238 14.83 12.41 5.98
N ALA A 239 13.80 11.87 6.62
CA ALA A 239 13.53 12.09 8.04
C ALA A 239 14.59 11.49 8.98
N PHE A 240 15.23 10.38 8.58
CA PHE A 240 16.29 9.73 9.34
C PHE A 240 17.70 10.26 9.02
N SER A 241 17.83 11.34 8.23
CA SER A 241 19.11 12.00 7.97
C SER A 241 20.18 10.99 7.51
N MET A 242 19.79 10.11 6.57
CA MET A 242 20.74 9.27 5.82
C MET A 242 21.47 10.14 4.78
N ASP A 243 22.03 11.25 5.26
CA ASP A 243 22.41 12.42 4.49
C ASP A 243 23.59 12.14 3.57
N SER A 244 24.43 11.14 3.85
CA SER A 244 25.51 10.76 2.93
C SER A 244 25.00 10.19 1.60
N ILE A 245 23.89 9.45 1.62
CA ILE A 245 23.24 8.92 0.42
C ILE A 245 22.36 10.01 -0.21
N PHE A 246 21.77 10.88 0.61
CA PHE A 246 20.91 11.97 0.18
C PHE A 246 21.72 13.11 -0.48
N GLU A 247 22.82 13.58 0.09
CA GLU A 247 23.70 14.59 -0.52
C GLU A 247 24.33 14.10 -1.83
N ALA A 248 24.58 12.79 -1.98
CA ALA A 248 25.06 12.21 -3.23
C ALA A 248 23.99 12.20 -4.34
N LEU A 249 22.70 12.18 -3.97
CA LEU A 249 21.56 12.14 -4.90
C LEU A 249 20.90 13.51 -5.11
N PHE A 250 21.13 14.49 -4.22
CA PHE A 250 20.45 15.79 -4.19
C PHE A 250 21.44 16.96 -4.24
N SER A 251 21.21 17.91 -5.14
CA SER A 251 21.96 19.17 -5.19
C SER A 251 21.59 20.11 -4.03
N PRO A 252 22.48 20.96 -3.52
CA PRO A 252 22.14 21.92 -2.46
C PRO A 252 21.02 22.92 -2.84
N TRP A 253 20.80 23.19 -4.14
CA TRP A 253 19.68 24.03 -4.61
C TRP A 253 18.32 23.35 -4.48
N GLN A 254 18.31 22.04 -4.31
CA GLN A 254 17.13 21.19 -4.29
C GLN A 254 16.50 21.09 -2.88
N GLN A 255 17.21 21.45 -1.80
CA GLN A 255 16.64 21.51 -0.44
C GLN A 255 15.95 22.87 -0.14
N SER A 256 15.29 23.46 -1.14
CA SER A 256 14.66 24.77 -0.99
C SER A 256 13.39 24.68 -0.14
N LEU A 257 13.29 25.54 0.87
CA LEU A 257 12.09 25.74 1.69
C LEU A 257 10.83 25.90 0.83
N TRP A 258 10.94 26.52 -0.36
CA TRP A 258 9.84 26.66 -1.30
C TRP A 258 9.25 25.32 -1.75
N LEU A 259 10.07 24.30 -1.98
CA LEU A 259 9.61 22.97 -2.41
C LEU A 259 8.87 22.24 -1.28
N THR A 260 9.27 22.47 -0.05
CA THR A 260 8.57 21.94 1.13
C THR A 260 7.20 22.61 1.30
N LEU A 261 7.13 23.92 1.05
CA LEU A 261 5.87 24.67 1.07
C LEU A 261 4.93 24.27 -0.07
N THR A 262 5.44 24.01 -1.28
CA THR A 262 4.59 23.53 -2.39
C THR A 262 4.01 22.17 -2.09
N HIS A 263 4.80 21.24 -1.53
CA HIS A 263 4.30 19.94 -1.10
C HIS A 263 3.20 20.06 -0.04
N LEU A 264 3.43 20.89 0.99
CA LEU A 264 2.45 21.12 2.05
C LEU A 264 1.17 21.77 1.50
N LEU A 265 1.29 22.72 0.58
CA LEU A 265 0.15 23.37 -0.08
C LEU A 265 -0.69 22.37 -0.87
N ILE A 266 -0.05 21.45 -1.59
CA ILE A 266 -0.73 20.37 -2.32
C ILE A 266 -1.52 19.49 -1.34
N ILE A 267 -0.90 19.07 -0.23
CA ILE A 267 -1.59 18.27 0.80
C ILE A 267 -2.75 19.04 1.40
N PHE A 268 -2.54 20.31 1.75
CA PHE A 268 -3.57 21.18 2.29
C PHE A 268 -4.76 21.32 1.33
N ALA A 269 -4.48 21.50 0.04
CA ALA A 269 -5.52 21.59 -1.00
C ALA A 269 -6.32 20.28 -1.12
N ILE A 270 -5.66 19.11 -1.10
CA ILE A 270 -6.32 17.80 -1.19
C ILE A 270 -7.17 17.53 0.06
N CYS A 271 -6.63 17.79 1.25
CA CYS A 271 -7.38 17.66 2.50
C CYS A 271 -8.57 18.63 2.57
N GLY A 272 -8.40 19.87 2.09
CA GLY A 272 -9.49 20.85 1.98
C GLY A 272 -10.58 20.38 1.01
N PHE A 273 -10.19 19.82 -0.14
CA PHE A 273 -11.12 19.21 -1.10
C PHE A 273 -11.91 18.05 -0.48
N LEU A 274 -11.24 17.14 0.24
CA LEU A 274 -11.89 16.04 0.97
C LEU A 274 -12.89 16.57 2.00
N LEU A 275 -12.50 17.58 2.78
CA LEU A 275 -13.36 18.18 3.80
C LEU A 275 -14.63 18.76 3.18
N VAL A 276 -14.50 19.54 2.09
CA VAL A 276 -15.65 20.11 1.38
C VAL A 276 -16.55 19.02 0.81
N THR A 277 -15.97 17.96 0.26
CA THR A 277 -16.72 16.83 -0.30
C THR A 277 -17.54 16.12 0.78
N ILE A 278 -16.91 15.79 1.92
CA ILE A 278 -17.57 15.14 3.06
C ILE A 278 -18.68 16.02 3.65
N LEU A 279 -18.46 17.32 3.80
CA LEU A 279 -19.48 18.25 4.32
C LEU A 279 -20.68 18.36 3.37
N ARG A 280 -20.43 18.36 2.05
CA ARG A 280 -21.48 18.37 1.04
C ARG A 280 -22.30 17.09 1.04
N GLU A 281 -21.65 15.93 1.14
CA GLU A 281 -22.32 14.62 1.27
C GLU A 281 -23.18 14.53 2.53
N ARG A 282 -22.72 15.14 3.63
CA ARG A 282 -23.48 15.19 4.90
C ARG A 282 -24.51 16.32 4.96
N HIS A 283 -24.70 17.08 3.88
CA HIS A 283 -25.59 18.25 3.83
C HIS A 283 -25.36 19.26 4.96
N GLN A 284 -24.12 19.39 5.44
CA GLN A 284 -23.75 20.31 6.51
C GLN A 284 -23.24 21.64 5.94
N SER A 285 -23.65 22.75 6.55
CA SER A 285 -23.12 24.07 6.20
C SER A 285 -21.64 24.19 6.58
N LEU A 286 -20.86 24.86 5.72
CA LEU A 286 -19.45 25.21 5.96
C LEU A 286 -19.27 26.10 7.19
N SER A 287 -20.33 26.78 7.64
CA SER A 287 -20.32 27.63 8.85
C SER A 287 -20.69 26.88 10.12
N SER A 288 -20.91 25.56 10.05
CA SER A 288 -21.19 24.76 11.25
C SER A 288 -19.97 24.75 12.20
N PRO A 289 -20.18 24.70 13.53
CA PRO A 289 -19.08 24.66 14.49
C PRO A 289 -18.18 23.42 14.29
N ALA A 290 -18.76 22.32 13.77
CA ALA A 290 -18.03 21.13 13.39
C ALA A 290 -17.09 21.39 12.20
N ALA A 291 -17.58 22.01 11.12
CA ALA A 291 -16.78 22.38 9.96
C ALA A 291 -15.65 23.35 10.35
N LEU A 292 -15.94 24.34 11.19
CA LEU A 292 -14.94 25.27 11.72
C LEU A 292 -13.84 24.53 12.51
N GLY A 293 -14.23 23.57 13.36
CA GLY A 293 -13.30 22.71 14.08
C GLY A 293 -12.39 21.89 13.17
N CYS A 294 -12.94 21.32 12.08
CA CYS A 294 -12.15 20.59 11.09
C CYS A 294 -11.18 21.49 10.31
N VAL A 295 -11.59 22.71 9.93
CA VAL A 295 -10.71 23.67 9.26
C VAL A 295 -9.56 24.10 10.19
N ILE A 296 -9.87 24.40 11.45
CA ILE A 296 -8.86 24.73 12.45
C ILE A 296 -7.90 23.56 12.64
N GLY A 297 -8.42 22.34 12.76
CA GLY A 297 -7.61 21.12 12.85
C GLY A 297 -6.67 20.95 11.65
N LEU A 298 -7.17 21.16 10.43
CA LEU A 298 -6.37 21.08 9.21
C LEU A 298 -5.23 22.11 9.19
N VAL A 299 -5.51 23.36 9.57
CA VAL A 299 -4.51 24.43 9.66
C VAL A 299 -3.44 24.10 10.71
N ILE A 300 -3.85 23.65 11.90
CA ILE A 300 -2.93 23.28 12.98
C ILE A 300 -2.04 22.10 12.57
N VAL A 301 -2.63 21.04 12.03
CA VAL A 301 -1.89 19.85 11.58
C VAL A 301 -0.90 20.21 10.46
N SER A 302 -1.31 21.05 9.52
CA SER A 302 -0.43 21.50 8.44
C SER A 302 0.74 22.34 8.97
N GLY A 303 0.47 23.26 9.91
CA GLY A 303 1.51 24.05 10.57
C GLY A 303 2.49 23.22 11.40
N LEU A 304 1.99 22.25 12.18
CA LEU A 304 2.82 21.33 12.97
C LEU A 304 3.64 20.38 12.09
N SER A 305 3.26 20.18 10.83
CA SER A 305 3.98 19.32 9.89
C SER A 305 5.14 20.03 9.17
N LEU A 306 5.33 21.34 9.35
CA LEU A 306 6.47 22.08 8.77
C LEU A 306 7.85 21.47 9.14
N PRO A 307 8.15 21.15 10.42
CA PRO A 307 9.38 20.46 10.77
C PRO A 307 9.38 18.96 10.42
N MET A 308 8.20 18.38 10.15
CA MET A 308 8.00 16.95 9.95
C MET A 308 7.33 16.69 8.60
N GLN A 309 8.06 16.91 7.50
CA GLN A 309 7.48 16.91 6.14
C GLN A 309 6.68 15.63 5.83
N GLY A 310 7.14 14.46 6.28
CA GLY A 310 6.43 13.18 6.10
C GLY A 310 5.21 12.96 7.01
N LEU A 311 5.02 13.74 8.08
CA LEU A 311 3.84 13.59 8.93
C LEU A 311 2.56 13.99 8.18
N SER A 312 2.64 15.06 7.38
CA SER A 312 1.50 15.56 6.60
C SER A 312 1.00 14.55 5.56
N THR A 313 1.91 13.85 4.88
CA THR A 313 1.55 12.78 3.93
C THR A 313 0.97 11.58 4.65
N ALA A 314 1.54 11.17 5.78
CA ALA A 314 1.02 10.07 6.57
C ALA A 314 -0.44 10.34 7.01
N ILE A 315 -0.73 11.54 7.49
CA ILE A 315 -2.08 11.95 7.87
C ILE A 315 -3.01 11.99 6.65
N LEU A 316 -2.56 12.52 5.52
CA LEU A 316 -3.33 12.49 4.27
C LEU A 316 -3.69 11.06 3.87
N LEU A 317 -2.75 10.11 3.92
CA LEU A 317 -3.01 8.71 3.60
C LEU A 317 -4.00 8.06 4.57
N ILE A 318 -3.96 8.41 5.86
CA ILE A 318 -4.97 7.98 6.84
C ILE A 318 -6.35 8.49 6.46
N LEU A 319 -6.47 9.79 6.14
CA LEU A 319 -7.74 10.42 5.76
C LEU A 319 -8.29 9.84 4.46
N LEU A 320 -7.45 9.74 3.43
CA LEU A 320 -7.82 9.24 2.12
C LEU A 320 -8.18 7.75 2.17
N GLY A 321 -7.40 6.95 2.90
CA GLY A 321 -7.68 5.54 3.16
C GLY A 321 -8.97 5.34 3.95
N HIS A 322 -9.27 6.22 4.92
CA HIS A 322 -10.55 6.17 5.64
C HIS A 322 -11.73 6.54 4.73
N TYR A 323 -11.60 7.59 3.92
CA TYR A 323 -12.65 8.08 3.01
C TYR A 323 -13.00 7.04 1.94
N CYS A 324 -11.99 6.39 1.33
CA CYS A 324 -12.19 5.38 0.30
C CYS A 324 -12.34 3.94 0.83
N ASN A 325 -12.45 3.76 2.16
CA ASN A 325 -12.54 2.46 2.83
C ASN A 325 -11.38 1.48 2.51
N GLU A 326 -10.16 2.00 2.34
CA GLU A 326 -8.94 1.24 2.09
C GLU A 326 -8.12 1.05 3.38
N SER A 327 -8.32 -0.10 4.04
CA SER A 327 -7.71 -0.41 5.34
C SER A 327 -6.17 -0.48 5.28
N TRP A 328 -5.61 -1.01 4.19
CA TRP A 328 -4.16 -1.13 4.03
C TRP A 328 -3.47 0.23 3.94
N LEU A 329 -4.03 1.15 3.14
CA LEU A 329 -3.49 2.51 2.99
C LEU A 329 -3.57 3.29 4.30
N LYS A 330 -4.69 3.16 5.02
CA LYS A 330 -4.86 3.72 6.36
C LYS A 330 -3.82 3.16 7.33
N GLY A 331 -3.58 1.85 7.30
CA GLY A 331 -2.58 1.17 8.13
C GLY A 331 -1.16 1.67 7.85
N MET A 332 -0.77 1.75 6.57
CA MET A 332 0.53 2.31 6.16
C MET A 332 0.71 3.74 6.68
N GLY A 333 -0.31 4.60 6.52
CA GLY A 333 -0.27 5.97 7.04
C GLY A 333 -0.11 6.02 8.56
N MET A 334 -0.78 5.15 9.33
CA MET A 334 -0.62 5.09 10.79
C MET A 334 0.80 4.66 11.21
N VAL A 335 1.33 3.60 10.59
CA VAL A 335 2.69 3.13 10.88
C VAL A 335 3.71 4.21 10.51
N SER A 336 3.57 4.84 9.35
CA SER A 336 4.47 5.91 8.92
C SER A 336 4.37 7.15 9.81
N ALA A 337 3.19 7.54 10.28
CA ALA A 337 3.06 8.65 11.22
C ALA A 337 3.87 8.40 12.51
N LEU A 338 3.82 7.17 13.04
CA LEU A 338 4.63 6.77 14.19
C LEU A 338 6.14 6.83 13.87
N LEU A 339 6.53 6.33 12.70
CA LEU A 339 7.94 6.36 12.26
C LEU A 339 8.45 7.79 12.07
N PHE A 340 7.66 8.71 11.51
CA PHE A 340 8.04 10.11 11.34
C PHE A 340 8.19 10.84 12.67
N VAL A 341 7.26 10.61 13.61
CA VAL A 341 7.38 11.14 14.98
C VAL A 341 8.62 10.58 15.67
N SER A 342 8.91 9.28 15.48
CA SER A 342 10.12 8.64 16.00
C SER A 342 11.40 9.19 15.36
N GLY A 343 11.41 9.41 14.05
CA GLY A 343 12.56 9.99 13.32
C GLY A 343 12.86 11.41 13.81
N TYR A 344 11.81 12.24 13.97
CA TYR A 344 11.95 13.57 14.55
C TYR A 344 12.52 13.54 15.98
N TYR A 345 12.09 12.57 16.80
CA TYR A 345 12.62 12.41 18.16
C TYR A 345 14.14 12.12 18.16
N TYR A 346 14.64 11.33 17.21
CA TYR A 346 16.06 10.97 17.12
C TYR A 346 16.94 12.01 16.38
N SER A 347 16.38 12.92 15.58
CA SER A 347 17.15 13.92 14.82
C SER A 347 17.94 14.88 15.73
N LEU A 348 19.27 14.96 15.59
CA LEU A 348 20.16 15.66 16.54
C LEU A 348 20.11 17.20 16.50
N GLU A 349 19.31 17.80 15.60
CA GLU A 349 19.37 19.24 15.29
C GLU A 349 18.74 20.16 16.36
N THR A 350 17.88 19.62 17.22
CA THR A 350 17.10 20.42 18.18
C THR A 350 17.30 19.96 19.62
N THR A 351 17.21 20.89 20.56
CA THR A 351 17.36 20.58 21.99
C THR A 351 16.27 19.60 22.45
N LEU A 352 16.64 18.69 23.37
CA LEU A 352 15.74 17.72 23.98
C LEU A 352 14.47 18.38 24.57
N LEU A 353 14.61 19.59 25.14
CA LEU A 353 13.50 20.34 25.69
C LEU A 353 12.48 20.74 24.62
N LEU A 354 12.95 21.25 23.48
CA LEU A 354 12.08 21.65 22.36
C LEU A 354 11.33 20.44 21.79
N LYS A 355 12.02 19.30 21.59
CA LYS A 355 11.40 18.05 21.14
C LYS A 355 10.34 17.53 22.11
N SER A 356 10.65 17.52 23.41
CA SER A 356 9.70 17.10 24.44
C SER A 356 8.46 17.99 24.45
N GLY A 357 8.62 19.30 24.22
CA GLY A 357 7.52 20.25 24.06
C GLY A 357 6.63 19.94 22.85
N TYR A 358 7.21 19.65 21.69
CA TYR A 358 6.44 19.26 20.49
C TYR A 358 5.67 17.95 20.68
N LEU A 359 6.30 16.91 21.23
CA LEU A 359 5.63 15.64 21.49
C LEU A 359 4.55 15.77 22.56
N MET A 360 4.81 16.50 23.65
CA MET A 360 3.80 16.77 24.69
C MET A 360 2.64 17.58 24.11
N GLY A 361 2.92 18.58 23.28
CA GLY A 361 1.91 19.38 22.58
C GLY A 361 1.05 18.55 21.64
N LEU A 362 1.67 17.69 20.82
CA LEU A 362 0.95 16.79 19.91
C LEU A 362 0.12 15.76 20.67
N GLY A 363 0.67 15.17 21.74
CA GLY A 363 -0.05 14.26 22.62
C GLY A 363 -1.24 14.92 23.31
N ALA A 364 -1.05 16.11 23.89
CA ALA A 364 -2.12 16.89 24.51
C ALA A 364 -3.19 17.29 23.49
N LEU A 365 -2.79 17.70 22.29
CA LEU A 365 -3.71 18.05 21.20
C LEU A 365 -4.57 16.85 20.78
N LEU A 366 -3.97 15.67 20.61
CA LEU A 366 -4.72 14.44 20.32
C LEU A 366 -5.70 14.08 21.44
N LEU A 367 -5.29 14.27 22.71
CA LEU A 367 -6.12 13.98 23.88
C LEU A 367 -7.31 14.95 24.00
N VAL A 368 -7.06 16.26 23.83
CA VAL A 368 -8.10 17.29 23.79
C VAL A 368 -9.06 17.04 22.63
N THR A 369 -8.52 16.75 21.43
CA THR A 369 -9.35 16.43 20.27
C THR A 369 -10.22 15.20 20.54
N ARG A 370 -9.67 14.13 21.12
CA ARG A 370 -10.43 12.94 21.50
C ARG A 370 -11.53 13.25 22.52
N LEU A 371 -11.21 14.03 23.56
CA LEU A 371 -12.17 14.44 24.60
C LEU A 371 -13.30 15.31 24.02
N VAL A 372 -12.95 16.25 23.16
CA VAL A 372 -13.91 17.13 22.46
C VAL A 372 -14.79 16.31 21.52
N MET A 373 -14.21 15.41 20.73
CA MET A 373 -14.97 14.51 19.86
C MET A 373 -15.92 13.62 20.66
N TRP A 374 -15.44 13.05 21.78
CA TRP A 374 -16.28 12.22 22.65
C TRP A 374 -17.43 13.01 23.30
N ARG A 375 -17.21 14.28 23.66
CA ARG A 375 -18.25 15.14 24.26
C ARG A 375 -19.24 15.72 23.24
N LEU A 376 -18.77 16.10 22.05
CA LEU A 376 -19.61 16.76 21.04
C LEU A 376 -20.31 15.76 20.10
N PHE A 377 -19.74 14.56 19.93
CA PHE A 377 -20.30 13.50 19.09
C PHE A 377 -20.33 12.19 19.88
N PRO A 378 -21.24 12.05 20.87
CA PRO A 378 -21.46 10.75 21.49
C PRO A 378 -21.79 9.73 20.40
N ALA A 379 -21.06 8.62 20.39
CA ALA A 379 -21.31 7.53 19.46
C ALA A 379 -22.79 7.14 19.56
N ASN A 380 -23.52 7.22 18.46
CA ASN A 380 -24.93 6.85 18.44
C ASN A 380 -25.02 5.34 18.72
N GLU A 381 -25.27 4.97 19.98
CA GLU A 381 -25.40 3.56 20.40
C GLU A 381 -26.56 2.85 19.66
N ASN A 382 -27.44 3.60 19.01
CA ASN A 382 -28.60 3.10 18.28
C ASN A 382 -28.37 2.92 16.75
N ALA A 383 -27.15 3.07 16.24
CA ALA A 383 -26.87 2.88 14.81
C ALA A 383 -27.04 1.44 14.29
N LYS A 384 -27.39 0.47 15.16
CA LYS A 384 -27.67 -0.92 14.77
C LYS A 384 -29.11 -1.18 14.27
N GLU A 385 -30.02 -0.21 14.32
CA GLU A 385 -31.43 -0.45 13.98
C GLU A 385 -31.91 0.11 12.63
N THR A 386 -31.02 0.64 11.80
CA THR A 386 -31.39 1.08 10.44
C THR A 386 -30.39 0.55 9.41
N VAL A 387 -30.56 -0.71 9.02
CA VAL A 387 -30.16 -1.26 7.73
C VAL A 387 -31.38 -1.94 7.13
#